data_AF-Q13AQ2-F1
#
_entry.id   AF-Q13AQ2-F1
#
_cell.length_a   1.000
_cell.length_b   1.000
_cell.length_c   1.000
_cell.angle_alpha   90.00
_cell.angle_beta   90.00
_cell.angle_gamma   90.00
#
_symmetry.space_group_name_H-M   'P 1'
#
loop_
_entity.id
_entity.type
_entity.pdbx_description
1 polymer ?
#
loop_
_entity_poly.entity_id
_entity_poly.type
_entity_poly.pdbx_seq_one_letter_code
_entity_poly.pdbx_strand_id
1 'polypeptide(L)'
;MTATAPLPLLMGEVFVDFTITPAGEENKLRLGGIAHAARGFWALSQPFRTAAIIPSYLERATRSYFASLGCVDFLVLGIVSGAPNVTVIFDATELADQGYDTLLRDEKTIDLRDLSESLEDVREALIFPGTFNLIDACQMLPETTHLHVDVAYDVHSPETMAALNRPIETILISTSSPLFARTPDQTATGIAAAFAACKPKQVILKQNRGGTELLYSQDSTDHAEKLPAQLGKTINSVGVGDVFAAAFVANLPHGAATAGWRATYAAAAYSQTTYPDIFKKYVARDQRLSLEEMRSLWGTFLPWNARPSAQIYFAAPDFANVDREAIEEALKALNYHNFSPRRPVVENGELPHNSDATAIRTTYEKDYELLKTCSLVFAVPTGRDPGTLVEIGLAIEARIPVVTYDPRNENNNTMVIAGSSLYSNTLDACLNAVFELLGQRRENK
;
A
#
# COMPACT_ATOMS: atom_id res chain seq x y z
N MET A 1 -20.51 -5.49 -35.21
CA MET A 1 -20.81 -4.80 -33.95
C MET A 1 -20.08 -5.57 -32.86
N THR A 2 -18.95 -5.03 -32.38
CA THR A 2 -18.23 -5.62 -31.24
C THR A 2 -19.14 -5.51 -30.03
N ALA A 3 -19.44 -6.63 -29.37
CA ALA A 3 -20.18 -6.61 -28.11
C ALA A 3 -19.45 -5.66 -27.16
N THR A 4 -20.13 -4.60 -26.73
CA THR A 4 -19.63 -3.70 -25.69
C THR A 4 -19.34 -4.56 -24.46
N ALA A 5 -18.11 -4.50 -23.95
CA ALA A 5 -17.73 -5.20 -22.73
C ALA A 5 -18.73 -4.86 -21.61
N PRO A 6 -19.12 -5.84 -20.76
CA PRO A 6 -20.06 -5.59 -19.68
C PRO A 6 -19.53 -4.49 -18.75
N LEU A 7 -20.42 -3.59 -18.34
CA LEU A 7 -20.07 -2.50 -17.44
C LEU A 7 -19.84 -3.04 -16.02
N PRO A 8 -18.67 -2.80 -15.40
CA PRO A 8 -18.44 -3.23 -14.04
C PRO A 8 -19.33 -2.46 -13.07
N LEU A 9 -19.89 -3.17 -12.10
CA LEU A 9 -20.55 -2.58 -10.94
C LEU A 9 -19.49 -2.31 -9.86
N LEU A 10 -19.50 -1.10 -9.33
CA LEU A 10 -18.74 -0.71 -8.14
C LEU A 10 -19.68 -0.70 -6.92
N MET A 11 -19.37 -1.50 -5.91
CA MET A 11 -20.21 -1.66 -4.71
C MET A 11 -19.42 -1.37 -3.44
N GLY A 12 -20.02 -0.61 -2.53
CA GLY A 12 -19.46 -0.34 -1.20
C GLY A 12 -19.85 1.03 -0.66
N GLU A 13 -19.13 1.48 0.37
CA GLU A 13 -19.43 2.72 1.07
C GLU A 13 -18.71 3.94 0.50
N VAL A 14 -19.36 5.10 0.57
CA VAL A 14 -18.71 6.39 0.32
C VAL A 14 -18.50 7.11 1.64
N PHE A 15 -17.28 7.61 1.81
CA PHE A 15 -16.86 8.41 2.95
C PHE A 15 -16.47 9.81 2.49
N VAL A 16 -16.39 10.73 3.44
CA VAL A 16 -15.65 11.98 3.30
C VAL A 16 -14.29 11.77 3.97
N ASP A 17 -13.23 11.76 3.16
CA ASP A 17 -11.86 11.78 3.67
C ASP A 17 -11.54 13.20 4.13
N PHE A 18 -11.14 13.32 5.39
CA PHE A 18 -10.62 14.55 5.97
C PHE A 18 -9.16 14.34 6.36
N THR A 19 -8.24 14.79 5.50
CA THR A 19 -6.81 14.72 5.76
C THR A 19 -6.35 15.95 6.51
N ILE A 20 -5.79 15.75 7.70
CA ILE A 20 -5.21 16.81 8.51
C ILE A 20 -3.86 17.19 7.91
N THR A 21 -3.66 18.47 7.64
CA THR A 21 -2.40 19.01 7.11
C THR A 21 -1.60 19.72 8.21
N PRO A 22 -0.28 19.95 8.02
CA PRO A 22 0.53 20.73 8.94
C PRO A 22 -0.05 22.13 9.22
N ALA A 23 0.33 22.70 10.37
CA ALA A 23 -0.12 24.03 10.77
C ALA A 23 0.23 25.08 9.70
N GLY A 24 -0.79 25.81 9.23
CA GLY A 24 -0.66 26.84 8.19
C GLY A 24 -1.05 26.36 6.78
N GLU A 25 -1.33 25.06 6.60
CA GLU A 25 -1.89 24.51 5.36
C GLU A 25 -3.39 24.22 5.51
N GLU A 26 -4.13 24.29 4.40
CA GLU A 26 -5.56 23.99 4.38
C GLU A 26 -5.79 22.47 4.40
N ASN A 27 -6.61 22.02 5.35
CA ASN A 27 -7.00 20.61 5.44
C ASN A 27 -7.69 20.17 4.15
N LYS A 28 -7.40 18.95 3.72
CA LYS A 28 -7.92 18.41 2.47
C LYS A 28 -9.18 17.60 2.72
N LEU A 29 -10.27 17.97 2.05
CA LEU A 29 -11.55 17.28 2.08
C LEU A 29 -11.88 16.70 0.71
N ARG A 30 -12.25 15.42 0.63
CA ARG A 30 -12.71 14.79 -0.62
C ARG A 30 -13.63 13.60 -0.36
N LEU A 31 -14.35 13.16 -1.38
CA LEU A 31 -15.01 11.86 -1.32
C LEU A 31 -13.95 10.74 -1.38
N GLY A 32 -14.04 9.81 -0.43
CA GLY A 32 -13.25 8.59 -0.28
C GLY A 32 -14.12 7.33 -0.31
N GLY A 33 -13.62 6.22 0.25
CA GLY A 33 -14.22 4.89 0.07
C GLY A 33 -14.24 4.49 -1.40
N ILE A 34 -15.36 3.96 -1.90
CA ILE A 34 -15.46 3.54 -3.30
C ILE A 34 -15.24 4.69 -4.31
N ALA A 35 -15.27 5.95 -3.89
CA ALA A 35 -14.89 7.09 -4.74
C ALA A 35 -13.43 7.02 -5.24
N HIS A 36 -12.53 6.32 -4.55
CA HIS A 36 -11.18 6.04 -5.05
C HIS A 36 -11.19 5.12 -6.27
N ALA A 37 -11.88 3.98 -6.18
CA ALA A 37 -12.07 3.06 -7.29
C ALA A 37 -12.78 3.72 -8.49
N ALA A 38 -13.79 4.56 -8.23
CA ALA A 38 -14.46 5.35 -9.26
C ALA A 38 -13.48 6.27 -10.04
N ARG A 39 -12.52 6.89 -9.35
CA ARG A 39 -11.45 7.67 -10.00
C ARG A 39 -10.55 6.76 -10.86
N GLY A 40 -10.28 5.54 -10.43
CA GLY A 40 -9.53 4.53 -11.19
C GLY A 40 -10.22 4.19 -12.52
N PHE A 41 -11.51 3.86 -12.49
CA PHE A 41 -12.31 3.64 -13.71
C PHE A 41 -12.31 4.86 -14.63
N TRP A 42 -12.54 6.06 -14.08
CA TRP A 42 -12.55 7.30 -14.86
C TRP A 42 -11.22 7.61 -15.55
N ALA A 43 -10.09 7.37 -14.88
CA ALA A 43 -8.76 7.59 -15.44
C ALA A 43 -8.47 6.64 -16.61
N LEU A 44 -9.01 5.42 -16.56
CA LEU A 44 -8.99 4.46 -17.67
C LEU A 44 -10.03 4.74 -18.75
N SER A 45 -10.89 5.76 -18.55
CA SER A 45 -12.04 6.02 -19.41
C SER A 45 -13.00 4.82 -19.52
N GLN A 46 -13.09 4.03 -18.45
CA GLN A 46 -14.01 2.91 -18.31
C GLN A 46 -15.31 3.42 -17.68
N PRO A 47 -16.45 3.40 -18.39
CA PRO A 47 -17.75 3.67 -17.76
C PRO A 47 -18.08 2.55 -16.77
N PHE A 48 -18.82 2.88 -15.72
CA PHE A 48 -19.16 1.94 -14.65
C PHE A 48 -20.55 2.22 -14.08
N ARG A 49 -21.10 1.23 -13.38
CA ARG A 49 -22.32 1.35 -12.57
C ARG A 49 -21.95 1.40 -11.11
N THR A 50 -22.82 1.90 -10.24
CA THR A 50 -22.53 1.99 -8.81
C THR A 50 -23.71 1.55 -7.97
N ALA A 51 -23.43 0.76 -6.93
CA ALA A 51 -24.33 0.44 -5.83
C ALA A 51 -23.71 0.96 -4.53
N ALA A 52 -24.02 2.21 -4.18
CA ALA A 52 -23.36 2.93 -3.10
C ALA A 52 -24.16 2.86 -1.78
N ILE A 53 -23.45 2.72 -0.68
CA ILE A 53 -23.99 2.84 0.69
C ILE A 53 -23.52 4.16 1.27
N ILE A 54 -24.46 5.07 1.55
CA ILE A 54 -24.15 6.47 1.85
C ILE A 54 -25.17 7.11 2.80
N PRO A 55 -24.77 8.10 3.62
CA PRO A 55 -25.73 8.97 4.29
C PRO A 55 -26.56 9.76 3.27
N SER A 56 -27.84 9.98 3.59
CA SER A 56 -28.78 10.71 2.72
C SER A 56 -28.31 12.13 2.37
N TYR A 57 -27.63 12.80 3.30
CA TYR A 57 -27.13 14.16 3.09
C TYR A 57 -25.99 14.26 2.06
N LEU A 58 -25.27 13.15 1.81
CA LEU A 58 -24.21 13.08 0.81
C LEU A 58 -24.70 12.67 -0.58
N GLU A 59 -25.92 12.10 -0.69
CA GLU A 59 -26.40 11.49 -1.95
C GLU A 59 -26.26 12.40 -3.16
N ARG A 60 -26.78 13.64 -3.07
CA ARG A 60 -26.78 14.58 -4.19
C ARG A 60 -25.35 14.91 -4.66
N ALA A 61 -24.44 15.15 -3.71
CA ALA A 61 -23.05 15.47 -4.02
C ALA A 61 -22.32 14.28 -4.63
N THR A 62 -22.49 13.10 -4.04
CA THR A 62 -21.88 11.85 -4.53
C THR A 62 -22.39 11.49 -5.92
N ARG A 63 -23.71 11.53 -6.16
CA ARG A 63 -24.31 11.24 -7.47
C ARG A 63 -23.76 12.17 -8.55
N SER A 64 -23.71 13.49 -8.27
CA SER A 64 -23.16 14.47 -9.20
C SER A 64 -21.68 14.23 -9.50
N TYR A 65 -20.89 13.90 -8.47
CA TYR A 65 -19.47 13.63 -8.61
C TYR A 65 -19.22 12.34 -9.40
N PHE A 66 -19.93 11.25 -9.09
CA PHE A 66 -19.80 9.97 -9.79
C PHE A 66 -20.23 10.09 -11.26
N ALA A 67 -21.29 10.84 -11.56
CA ALA A 67 -21.68 11.14 -12.94
C ALA A 67 -20.55 11.83 -13.72
N SER A 68 -19.84 12.78 -13.09
CA SER A 68 -18.66 13.44 -13.71
C SER A 68 -17.48 12.48 -13.95
N LEU A 69 -17.44 11.37 -13.21
CA LEU A 69 -16.46 10.29 -13.37
C LEU A 69 -16.89 9.24 -14.41
N GLY A 70 -18.03 9.39 -15.07
CA GLY A 70 -18.52 8.43 -16.06
C GLY A 70 -19.33 7.27 -15.48
N CYS A 71 -19.86 7.45 -14.26
CA CYS A 71 -20.90 6.57 -13.73
C CYS A 71 -22.18 6.73 -14.57
N VAL A 72 -22.63 5.65 -15.19
CA VAL A 72 -23.81 5.66 -16.08
C VAL A 72 -25.11 5.36 -15.34
N ASP A 73 -25.00 4.69 -14.19
CA ASP A 73 -26.13 4.32 -13.35
C ASP A 73 -25.69 4.30 -11.88
N PHE A 74 -26.36 5.09 -11.04
CA PHE A 74 -26.02 5.27 -9.63
C PHE A 74 -27.20 4.85 -8.77
N LEU A 75 -27.04 3.70 -8.12
CA LEU A 75 -28.01 3.09 -7.23
C LEU A 75 -27.57 3.30 -5.78
N VAL A 76 -28.54 3.64 -4.92
CA VAL A 76 -28.31 3.74 -3.48
C VAL A 76 -28.67 2.39 -2.87
N LEU A 77 -27.65 1.58 -2.61
CA LEU A 77 -27.77 0.24 -2.03
C LEU A 77 -28.14 0.28 -0.55
N GLY A 78 -27.69 1.29 0.18
CA GLY A 78 -28.03 1.43 1.59
C GLY A 78 -27.91 2.86 2.09
N ILE A 79 -28.66 3.16 3.13
CA ILE A 79 -28.60 4.44 3.84
C ILE A 79 -27.85 4.26 5.14
N VAL A 80 -26.84 5.10 5.34
CA VAL A 80 -26.13 5.18 6.63
C VAL A 80 -26.85 6.16 7.55
N SER A 81 -27.07 5.73 8.79
CA SER A 81 -27.60 6.54 9.88
C SER A 81 -26.67 6.49 11.10
N GLY A 82 -26.81 7.45 12.02
CA GLY A 82 -26.05 7.50 13.28
C GLY A 82 -24.59 7.98 13.16
N ALA A 83 -23.96 7.83 11.99
CA ALA A 83 -22.62 8.33 11.71
C ALA A 83 -22.58 9.27 10.50
N PRO A 84 -21.65 10.24 10.46
CA PRO A 84 -21.50 11.14 9.33
C PRO A 84 -20.74 10.50 8.16
N ASN A 85 -20.15 9.31 8.29
CA ASN A 85 -19.23 8.74 7.30
C ASN A 85 -18.09 9.70 6.93
N VAL A 86 -17.43 10.24 7.95
CA VAL A 86 -16.21 11.05 7.81
C VAL A 86 -15.06 10.25 8.39
N THR A 87 -14.00 10.07 7.61
CA THR A 87 -12.77 9.39 8.02
C THR A 87 -11.65 10.42 8.13
N VAL A 88 -11.10 10.57 9.33
CA VAL A 88 -9.93 11.41 9.59
C VAL A 88 -8.66 10.64 9.24
N ILE A 89 -7.74 11.31 8.56
CA ILE A 89 -6.47 10.73 8.09
C ILE A 89 -5.32 11.56 8.64
N PHE A 90 -4.42 10.93 9.40
CA PHE A 90 -3.27 11.61 10.03
C PHE A 90 -1.99 11.48 9.20
N ASP A 91 -1.73 10.34 8.55
CA ASP A 91 -0.60 10.19 7.61
C ASP A 91 -1.09 9.75 6.21
N ALA A 92 -0.95 10.67 5.25
CA ALA A 92 -1.36 10.45 3.87
C ALA A 92 -0.27 9.79 2.99
N THR A 93 0.92 9.54 3.51
CA THR A 93 2.09 9.03 2.75
C THR A 93 2.48 7.60 3.10
N GLU A 94 1.81 6.99 4.09
CA GLU A 94 2.04 5.59 4.52
C GLU A 94 3.51 5.37 4.89
N LEU A 95 4.09 6.28 5.70
CA LEU A 95 5.39 6.05 6.34
C LEU A 95 5.25 5.02 7.46
N ALA A 96 4.10 5.02 8.13
CA ALA A 96 3.66 4.04 9.10
C ALA A 96 2.15 3.80 8.94
N ASP A 97 1.49 3.25 9.97
CA ASP A 97 0.02 3.21 10.04
C ASP A 97 -0.56 4.62 9.81
N GLN A 98 -1.49 4.73 8.86
CA GLN A 98 -2.07 5.98 8.42
C GLN A 98 -3.02 6.62 9.45
N GLY A 99 -3.40 5.87 10.48
CA GLY A 99 -4.17 6.34 11.63
C GLY A 99 -5.64 6.61 11.32
N TYR A 100 -6.25 5.90 10.37
CA TYR A 100 -7.65 6.14 10.00
C TYR A 100 -8.60 6.13 11.22
N ASP A 101 -9.38 7.19 11.38
CA ASP A 101 -10.39 7.29 12.44
C ASP A 101 -11.75 7.72 11.86
N THR A 102 -12.71 6.79 11.86
CA THR A 102 -14.07 7.05 11.40
C THR A 102 -14.91 7.62 12.53
N LEU A 103 -15.39 8.86 12.36
CA LEU A 103 -16.16 9.58 13.37
C LEU A 103 -17.50 8.89 13.63
N LEU A 104 -17.87 8.75 14.91
CA LEU A 104 -19.09 8.09 15.39
C LEU A 104 -19.30 6.67 14.83
N ARG A 105 -18.23 5.92 14.54
CA ARG A 105 -18.31 4.55 14.00
C ARG A 105 -19.19 3.61 14.81
N ASP A 106 -19.22 3.76 16.13
CA ASP A 106 -19.96 2.86 17.03
C ASP A 106 -21.48 3.10 16.98
N GLU A 107 -21.90 4.29 16.52
CA GLU A 107 -23.31 4.67 16.36
C GLU A 107 -23.84 4.34 14.95
N LYS A 108 -22.96 3.85 14.06
CA LYS A 108 -23.28 3.65 12.65
C LYS A 108 -24.23 2.48 12.44
N THR A 109 -25.32 2.73 11.73
CA THR A 109 -26.24 1.70 11.23
C THR A 109 -26.42 1.82 9.73
N ILE A 110 -26.69 0.70 9.06
CA ILE A 110 -26.87 0.64 7.61
C ILE A 110 -28.17 -0.10 7.29
N ASP A 111 -29.08 0.60 6.64
CA ASP A 111 -30.33 0.03 6.14
C ASP A 111 -30.18 -0.25 4.64
N LEU A 112 -30.02 -1.53 4.28
CA LEU A 112 -29.93 -1.96 2.89
C LEU A 112 -31.30 -1.89 2.20
N ARG A 113 -31.28 -1.58 0.91
CA ARG A 113 -32.44 -1.59 0.02
C ARG A 113 -32.31 -2.76 -0.95
N ASP A 114 -33.41 -3.46 -1.18
CA ASP A 114 -33.42 -4.50 -2.21
C ASP A 114 -33.31 -3.85 -3.60
N LEU A 115 -32.22 -4.18 -4.29
CA LEU A 115 -31.91 -3.72 -5.64
C LEU A 115 -31.85 -4.87 -6.65
N SER A 116 -32.35 -6.07 -6.29
CA SER A 116 -32.17 -7.29 -7.10
C SER A 116 -32.62 -7.11 -8.55
N GLU A 117 -33.77 -6.48 -8.79
CA GLU A 117 -34.27 -6.18 -10.14
C GLU A 117 -33.36 -5.19 -10.90
N SER A 118 -32.81 -4.18 -10.21
CA SER A 118 -31.93 -3.18 -10.83
C SER A 118 -30.54 -3.74 -11.13
N LEU A 119 -30.16 -4.86 -10.52
CA LEU A 119 -28.83 -5.49 -10.64
C LEU A 119 -28.84 -6.77 -11.50
N GLU A 120 -29.98 -7.12 -12.12
CA GLU A 120 -30.19 -8.41 -12.80
C GLU A 120 -29.23 -8.68 -13.97
N ASP A 121 -28.70 -7.63 -14.60
CA ASP A 121 -27.83 -7.67 -15.77
C ASP A 121 -26.33 -7.56 -15.42
N VAL A 122 -25.99 -7.42 -14.14
CA VAL A 122 -24.61 -7.23 -13.69
C VAL A 122 -23.78 -8.51 -13.88
N ARG A 123 -22.69 -8.40 -14.64
CA ARG A 123 -21.76 -9.52 -14.91
C ARG A 123 -20.47 -9.45 -14.10
N GLU A 124 -19.97 -8.26 -13.83
CA GLU A 124 -18.72 -8.01 -13.09
C GLU A 124 -19.04 -7.09 -11.92
N ALA A 125 -18.66 -7.47 -10.70
CA ALA A 125 -18.84 -6.64 -9.51
C ALA A 125 -17.53 -6.50 -8.74
N LEU A 126 -17.02 -5.27 -8.65
CA LEU A 126 -15.94 -4.90 -7.74
C LEU A 126 -16.54 -4.42 -6.42
N ILE A 127 -16.27 -5.15 -5.36
CA ILE A 127 -16.89 -4.97 -4.05
C ILE A 127 -15.82 -4.60 -3.02
N PHE A 128 -16.09 -3.50 -2.31
CA PHE A 128 -15.37 -3.09 -1.12
C PHE A 128 -16.27 -3.37 0.07
N PRO A 129 -15.96 -4.39 0.90
CA PRO A 129 -16.69 -4.63 2.14
C PRO A 129 -16.65 -3.41 3.06
N GLY A 130 -17.60 -3.36 3.98
CA GLY A 130 -17.74 -2.30 4.96
C GLY A 130 -18.49 -2.84 6.16
N THR A 131 -19.07 -1.95 6.97
CA THR A 131 -19.81 -2.38 8.17
C THR A 131 -21.23 -2.89 7.87
N PHE A 132 -21.57 -3.05 6.59
CA PHE A 132 -22.86 -3.59 6.14
C PHE A 132 -22.83 -5.11 6.03
N ASN A 133 -24.01 -5.74 6.00
CA ASN A 133 -24.08 -7.18 5.76
C ASN A 133 -23.71 -7.51 4.31
N LEU A 134 -22.48 -7.98 4.12
CA LEU A 134 -21.96 -8.34 2.80
C LEU A 134 -22.71 -9.52 2.16
N ILE A 135 -23.23 -10.46 2.95
CA ILE A 135 -24.00 -11.60 2.44
C ILE A 135 -25.27 -11.08 1.78
N ASP A 136 -26.03 -10.23 2.48
CA ASP A 136 -27.29 -9.68 1.97
C ASP A 136 -27.05 -8.84 0.71
N ALA A 137 -26.00 -8.01 0.69
CA ALA A 137 -25.64 -7.21 -0.49
C ALA A 137 -25.26 -8.09 -1.70
N CYS A 138 -24.50 -9.16 -1.49
CA CYS A 138 -24.09 -10.09 -2.54
C CYS A 138 -25.24 -10.99 -3.04
N GLN A 139 -26.27 -11.24 -2.22
CA GLN A 139 -27.46 -12.00 -2.62
C GLN A 139 -28.34 -11.24 -3.62
N MET A 140 -28.27 -9.90 -3.64
CA MET A 140 -28.96 -9.07 -4.63
C MET A 140 -28.31 -9.15 -6.03
N LEU A 141 -27.09 -9.69 -6.13
CA LEU A 141 -26.40 -9.87 -7.40
C LEU A 141 -26.76 -11.22 -8.03
N PRO A 142 -26.98 -11.29 -9.35
CA PRO A 142 -27.18 -12.55 -10.06
C PRO A 142 -26.11 -13.59 -9.73
N GLU A 143 -26.47 -14.87 -9.68
CA GLU A 143 -25.50 -15.96 -9.45
C GLU A 143 -24.39 -16.00 -10.51
N THR A 144 -24.69 -15.50 -11.72
CA THR A 144 -23.73 -15.43 -12.83
C THR A 144 -22.73 -14.27 -12.73
N THR A 145 -22.86 -13.38 -11.74
CA THR A 145 -21.93 -12.28 -11.54
C THR A 145 -20.58 -12.78 -11.02
N HIS A 146 -19.51 -12.37 -11.68
CA HIS A 146 -18.13 -12.54 -11.21
C HIS A 146 -17.85 -11.53 -10.10
N LEU A 147 -17.49 -12.03 -8.91
CA LEU A 147 -17.19 -11.19 -7.75
C LEU A 147 -15.70 -10.93 -7.63
N HIS A 148 -15.31 -9.66 -7.58
CA HIS A 148 -13.97 -9.21 -7.23
C HIS A 148 -14.04 -8.46 -5.92
N VAL A 149 -13.38 -8.96 -4.88
CA VAL A 149 -13.52 -8.41 -3.52
C VAL A 149 -12.18 -7.94 -3.02
N ASP A 150 -12.09 -6.67 -2.64
CA ASP A 150 -10.94 -6.12 -1.93
C ASP A 150 -11.17 -6.25 -0.42
N VAL A 151 -10.62 -7.31 0.18
CA VAL A 151 -10.85 -7.69 1.59
C VAL A 151 -9.94 -6.91 2.55
N ALA A 152 -9.43 -5.76 2.13
CA ALA A 152 -8.59 -4.91 2.97
C ALA A 152 -9.36 -4.24 4.13
N TYR A 153 -10.68 -4.10 4.01
CA TYR A 153 -11.54 -3.35 4.93
C TYR A 153 -12.62 -4.25 5.53
N ASP A 154 -12.89 -4.09 6.83
CA ASP A 154 -14.05 -4.68 7.56
C ASP A 154 -14.30 -6.20 7.36
N VAL A 155 -13.31 -6.95 6.89
CA VAL A 155 -13.31 -8.41 6.84
C VAL A 155 -12.42 -8.95 7.97
N HIS A 156 -13.03 -9.65 8.91
CA HIS A 156 -12.32 -10.13 10.09
C HIS A 156 -11.62 -11.47 9.87
N SER A 157 -12.15 -12.32 8.99
CA SER A 157 -11.58 -13.63 8.67
C SER A 157 -11.96 -14.11 7.26
N PRO A 158 -11.19 -15.03 6.65
CA PRO A 158 -11.51 -15.61 5.34
C PRO A 158 -12.85 -16.37 5.32
N GLU A 159 -13.28 -16.92 6.46
CA GLU A 159 -14.54 -17.65 6.60
C GLU A 159 -15.76 -16.75 6.34
N THR A 160 -15.68 -15.45 6.65
CA THR A 160 -16.74 -14.48 6.30
C THR A 160 -16.99 -14.44 4.80
N MET A 161 -15.93 -14.59 3.98
CA MET A 161 -16.04 -14.62 2.52
C MET A 161 -16.58 -15.96 2.04
N ALA A 162 -16.17 -17.07 2.68
CA ALA A 162 -16.69 -18.39 2.35
C ALA A 162 -18.21 -18.51 2.62
N ALA A 163 -18.73 -17.78 3.60
CA ALA A 163 -20.15 -17.73 3.94
C ALA A 163 -21.05 -17.14 2.83
N LEU A 164 -20.48 -16.48 1.81
CA LEU A 164 -21.22 -16.02 0.64
C LEU A 164 -21.81 -17.19 -0.19
N ASN A 165 -21.32 -18.43 0.02
CA ASN A 165 -21.77 -19.64 -0.66
C ASN A 165 -21.75 -19.55 -2.20
N ARG A 166 -20.89 -18.69 -2.75
CA ARG A 166 -20.66 -18.55 -4.19
C ARG A 166 -19.17 -18.31 -4.47
N PRO A 167 -18.66 -18.70 -5.66
CA PRO A 167 -17.28 -18.43 -6.01
C PRO A 167 -16.97 -16.94 -6.05
N ILE A 168 -15.81 -16.56 -5.53
CA ILE A 168 -15.28 -15.19 -5.62
C ILE A 168 -14.17 -15.19 -6.66
N GLU A 169 -14.40 -14.66 -7.85
CA GLU A 169 -13.47 -14.68 -8.98
C GLU A 169 -12.07 -14.12 -8.61
N THR A 170 -12.02 -13.00 -7.88
CA THR A 170 -10.77 -12.35 -7.47
C THR A 170 -10.80 -11.91 -6.02
N ILE A 171 -9.74 -12.22 -5.28
CA ILE A 171 -9.53 -11.72 -3.92
C ILE A 171 -8.31 -10.81 -3.93
N LEU A 172 -8.50 -9.56 -3.52
CA LEU A 172 -7.42 -8.60 -3.33
C LEU A 172 -7.24 -8.34 -1.84
N ILE A 173 -6.00 -8.39 -1.36
CA ILE A 173 -5.65 -8.07 0.03
C ILE A 173 -4.37 -7.24 0.06
N SER A 174 -4.22 -6.43 1.11
CA SER A 174 -3.03 -5.61 1.34
C SER A 174 -2.28 -6.05 2.57
N THR A 175 -0.96 -5.91 2.57
CA THR A 175 -0.12 -6.09 3.76
C THR A 175 -0.45 -5.08 4.87
N SER A 176 -1.06 -3.95 4.52
CA SER A 176 -1.58 -2.97 5.48
C SER A 176 -2.93 -3.34 6.11
N SER A 177 -3.57 -4.44 5.68
CA SER A 177 -4.88 -4.84 6.23
C SER A 177 -4.76 -5.57 7.57
N PRO A 178 -5.68 -5.35 8.53
CA PRO A 178 -5.72 -6.13 9.78
C PRO A 178 -5.91 -7.63 9.54
N LEU A 179 -6.62 -8.01 8.46
CA LEU A 179 -6.83 -9.40 8.09
C LEU A 179 -5.52 -10.12 7.72
N PHE A 180 -4.67 -9.46 6.93
CA PHE A 180 -3.34 -9.97 6.60
C PHE A 180 -2.48 -10.16 7.85
N ALA A 181 -2.45 -9.16 8.74
CA ALA A 181 -1.67 -9.22 9.98
C ALA A 181 -2.06 -10.41 10.88
N ARG A 182 -3.33 -10.82 10.87
CA ARG A 182 -3.84 -11.99 11.61
C ARG A 182 -3.69 -13.32 10.86
N THR A 183 -3.36 -13.29 9.58
CA THR A 183 -3.23 -14.51 8.78
C THR A 183 -1.92 -15.23 9.17
N PRO A 184 -1.96 -16.52 9.56
CA PRO A 184 -0.78 -17.22 10.08
C PRO A 184 0.36 -17.34 9.07
N ASP A 185 0.04 -17.68 7.82
CA ASP A 185 1.00 -17.73 6.72
C ASP A 185 0.81 -16.49 5.84
N GLN A 186 1.69 -15.52 6.05
CA GLN A 186 1.72 -14.22 5.37
C GLN A 186 2.41 -14.27 3.99
N THR A 187 2.72 -15.45 3.48
CA THR A 187 3.15 -15.62 2.09
C THR A 187 1.95 -15.55 1.15
N ALA A 188 2.19 -15.21 -0.12
CA ALA A 188 1.10 -15.09 -1.09
C ALA A 188 0.36 -16.43 -1.33
N THR A 189 1.07 -17.56 -1.25
CA THR A 189 0.49 -18.92 -1.25
C THR A 189 -0.29 -19.21 0.03
N GLY A 190 0.21 -18.79 1.19
CA GLY A 190 -0.49 -18.86 2.48
C GLY A 190 -1.82 -18.13 2.47
N ILE A 191 -1.84 -16.90 1.94
CA ILE A 191 -3.06 -16.13 1.72
C ILE A 191 -4.01 -16.88 0.77
N ALA A 192 -3.52 -17.38 -0.36
CA ALA A 192 -4.35 -18.11 -1.31
C ALA A 192 -4.98 -19.37 -0.68
N ALA A 193 -4.22 -20.10 0.14
CA ALA A 193 -4.72 -21.24 0.90
C ALA A 193 -5.80 -20.84 1.92
N ALA A 194 -5.63 -19.71 2.60
CA ALA A 194 -6.61 -19.19 3.55
C ALA A 194 -7.97 -18.90 2.90
N PHE A 195 -7.97 -18.49 1.62
CA PHE A 195 -9.20 -18.21 0.86
C PHE A 195 -9.65 -19.35 -0.06
N ALA A 196 -9.05 -20.55 0.02
CA ALA A 196 -9.36 -21.66 -0.89
C ALA A 196 -10.86 -22.05 -0.90
N ALA A 197 -11.56 -21.89 0.23
CA ALA A 197 -13.00 -22.14 0.33
C ALA A 197 -13.85 -21.23 -0.59
N CYS A 198 -13.34 -20.04 -0.93
CA CYS A 198 -13.98 -19.11 -1.85
C CYS A 198 -13.77 -19.47 -3.33
N LYS A 199 -12.91 -20.47 -3.61
CA LYS A 199 -12.55 -20.94 -4.96
C LYS A 199 -12.13 -19.79 -5.91
N PRO A 200 -11.21 -18.91 -5.49
CA PRO A 200 -10.81 -17.80 -6.34
C PRO A 200 -10.13 -18.27 -7.61
N LYS A 201 -10.30 -17.55 -8.73
CA LYS A 201 -9.46 -17.78 -9.91
C LYS A 201 -8.09 -17.15 -9.73
N GLN A 202 -8.04 -16.03 -9.01
CA GLN A 202 -6.79 -15.35 -8.70
C GLN A 202 -6.83 -14.66 -7.33
N VAL A 203 -5.66 -14.62 -6.70
CA VAL A 203 -5.42 -13.95 -5.43
C VAL A 203 -4.31 -12.93 -5.63
N ILE A 204 -4.54 -11.72 -5.15
CA ILE A 204 -3.65 -10.58 -5.32
C ILE A 204 -3.21 -10.09 -3.95
N LEU A 205 -1.91 -10.18 -3.67
CA LEU A 205 -1.30 -9.63 -2.47
C LEU A 205 -0.58 -8.33 -2.82
N LYS A 206 -1.17 -7.20 -2.42
CA LYS A 206 -0.58 -5.85 -2.54
C LYS A 206 0.37 -5.61 -1.38
N GLN A 207 1.63 -5.24 -1.65
CA GLN A 207 2.71 -5.21 -0.64
C GLN A 207 3.37 -3.83 -0.50
N ASN A 208 2.57 -2.77 -0.61
CA ASN A 208 2.97 -1.38 -0.51
C ASN A 208 4.12 -1.07 -1.51
N ARG A 209 5.22 -0.47 -1.02
CA ARG A 209 6.43 -0.16 -1.80
C ARG A 209 7.16 -1.40 -2.37
N GLY A 210 6.80 -2.60 -1.93
CA GLY A 210 7.41 -3.85 -2.39
C GLY A 210 6.80 -4.47 -3.64
N GLY A 211 5.76 -3.85 -4.21
CA GLY A 211 5.05 -4.37 -5.38
C GLY A 211 3.88 -5.28 -5.02
N THR A 212 3.48 -6.12 -5.96
CA THR A 212 2.32 -6.99 -5.86
C THR A 212 2.65 -8.40 -6.34
N GLU A 213 2.10 -9.41 -5.69
CA GLU A 213 2.11 -10.80 -6.17
C GLU A 213 0.71 -11.18 -6.64
N LEU A 214 0.62 -11.68 -7.88
CA LEU A 214 -0.62 -12.19 -8.48
C LEU A 214 -0.49 -13.71 -8.65
N LEU A 215 -1.35 -14.46 -7.97
CA LEU A 215 -1.38 -15.92 -7.99
C LEU A 215 -2.60 -16.42 -8.77
N TYR A 216 -2.38 -17.40 -9.63
CA TYR A 216 -3.42 -18.09 -10.38
C TYR A 216 -3.81 -19.37 -9.65
N SER A 217 -5.11 -19.56 -9.38
CA SER A 217 -5.57 -20.72 -8.60
C SER A 217 -5.67 -22.02 -9.42
N GLN A 218 -5.63 -21.96 -10.75
CA GLN A 218 -5.81 -23.14 -11.62
C GLN A 218 -4.51 -23.83 -12.02
N ASP A 219 -3.36 -23.21 -11.80
CA ASP A 219 -2.07 -23.82 -12.11
C ASP A 219 -1.43 -24.30 -10.82
N SER A 220 -1.32 -25.62 -10.65
CA SER A 220 -0.62 -26.30 -9.57
C SER A 220 0.90 -26.11 -9.63
N THR A 221 1.36 -24.91 -9.97
CA THR A 221 2.76 -24.52 -10.15
C THR A 221 2.97 -23.14 -9.54
N ASP A 222 4.14 -22.94 -8.91
CA ASP A 222 4.71 -21.73 -8.30
C ASP A 222 4.73 -20.44 -9.16
N HIS A 223 3.90 -20.33 -10.20
CA HIS A 223 3.86 -19.20 -11.11
C HIS A 223 3.01 -18.06 -10.55
N ALA A 224 3.58 -17.31 -9.60
CA ALA A 224 3.11 -15.98 -9.25
C ALA A 224 3.69 -14.95 -10.25
N GLU A 225 2.84 -14.12 -10.85
CA GLU A 225 3.30 -12.95 -11.60
C GLU A 225 3.81 -11.92 -10.58
N LYS A 226 5.08 -11.54 -10.71
CA LYS A 226 5.72 -10.52 -9.89
C LYS A 226 5.50 -9.17 -10.53
N LEU A 227 4.74 -8.32 -9.85
CA LEU A 227 4.28 -7.05 -10.36
C LEU A 227 5.02 -5.92 -9.60
N PRO A 228 6.12 -5.36 -10.14
CA PRO A 228 6.92 -4.38 -9.43
C PRO A 228 6.16 -3.08 -9.19
N ALA A 229 6.44 -2.42 -8.06
CA ALA A 229 6.00 -1.08 -7.76
C ALA A 229 6.83 -0.04 -8.53
N GLN A 230 6.16 0.96 -9.08
CA GLN A 230 6.79 2.12 -9.70
C GLN A 230 6.97 3.20 -8.64
N LEU A 231 8.13 3.20 -7.98
CA LEU A 231 8.42 4.12 -6.88
C LEU A 231 8.71 5.53 -7.41
N GLY A 232 8.28 6.51 -6.64
CA GLY A 232 8.43 7.93 -6.92
C GLY A 232 8.06 8.73 -5.68
N LYS A 233 8.03 10.05 -5.77
CA LYS A 233 7.59 10.89 -4.65
C LYS A 233 6.12 10.59 -4.32
N THR A 234 5.86 10.06 -3.13
CA THR A 234 4.49 9.79 -2.68
C THR A 234 3.85 11.10 -2.25
N ILE A 235 2.77 11.50 -2.93
CA ILE A 235 1.95 12.66 -2.52
C ILE A 235 0.75 12.20 -1.70
N ASN A 236 0.15 11.05 -2.03
CA ASN A 236 -1.00 10.51 -1.32
C ASN A 236 -1.15 8.99 -1.56
N SER A 237 -0.98 8.16 -0.54
CA SER A 237 -1.19 6.71 -0.58
C SER A 237 -2.66 6.29 -0.34
N VAL A 238 -3.48 7.16 0.26
CA VAL A 238 -4.89 6.89 0.55
C VAL A 238 -5.66 6.59 -0.74
N GLY A 239 -6.22 5.38 -0.83
CA GLY A 239 -7.00 4.90 -1.98
C GLY A 239 -6.20 4.35 -3.15
N VAL A 240 -4.87 4.23 -3.04
CA VAL A 240 -4.01 3.61 -4.07
C VAL A 240 -4.41 2.15 -4.33
N GLY A 241 -4.72 1.40 -3.26
CA GLY A 241 -5.20 0.03 -3.37
C GLY A 241 -6.54 -0.10 -4.09
N ASP A 242 -7.45 0.86 -3.89
CA ASP A 242 -8.78 0.84 -4.53
C ASP A 242 -8.68 1.16 -6.03
N VAL A 243 -7.77 2.07 -6.40
CA VAL A 243 -7.44 2.36 -7.80
C VAL A 243 -6.79 1.15 -8.47
N PHE A 244 -5.91 0.44 -7.77
CA PHE A 244 -5.36 -0.83 -8.25
C PHE A 244 -6.50 -1.81 -8.57
N ALA A 245 -7.43 -2.01 -7.63
CA ALA A 245 -8.54 -2.96 -7.81
C ALA A 245 -9.43 -2.60 -9.00
N ALA A 246 -9.81 -1.32 -9.14
CA ALA A 246 -10.59 -0.84 -10.28
C ALA A 246 -9.85 -1.03 -11.60
N ALA A 247 -8.56 -0.68 -11.65
CA ALA A 247 -7.76 -0.81 -12.85
C ALA A 247 -7.54 -2.28 -13.25
N PHE A 248 -7.39 -3.16 -12.26
CA PHE A 248 -7.28 -4.59 -12.47
C PHE A 248 -8.56 -5.14 -13.10
N VAL A 249 -9.73 -4.90 -12.48
CA VAL A 249 -11.03 -5.39 -13.00
C VAL A 249 -11.31 -4.84 -14.40
N ALA A 250 -11.06 -3.55 -14.64
CA ALA A 250 -11.25 -2.93 -15.96
C ALA A 250 -10.39 -3.57 -17.06
N ASN A 251 -9.21 -4.08 -16.72
CA ASN A 251 -8.28 -4.67 -17.68
C ASN A 251 -8.30 -6.21 -17.70
N LEU A 252 -9.04 -6.86 -16.79
CA LEU A 252 -9.12 -8.31 -16.68
C LEU A 252 -9.56 -9.03 -17.97
N PRO A 253 -10.46 -8.48 -18.82
CA PRO A 253 -10.77 -9.07 -20.11
C PRO A 253 -9.56 -9.26 -21.06
N HIS A 254 -8.45 -8.56 -20.81
CA HIS A 254 -7.20 -8.69 -21.57
C HIS A 254 -6.20 -9.68 -20.91
N GLY A 255 -6.65 -10.43 -19.91
CA GLY A 255 -5.85 -11.38 -19.14
C GLY A 255 -5.32 -10.79 -17.83
N ALA A 256 -5.21 -11.63 -16.79
CA ALA A 256 -4.85 -11.17 -15.45
C ALA A 256 -3.45 -10.58 -15.35
N ALA A 257 -2.47 -11.10 -16.09
CA ALA A 257 -1.14 -10.51 -16.15
C ALA A 257 -1.20 -9.07 -16.67
N THR A 258 -1.87 -8.85 -17.81
CA THR A 258 -2.09 -7.51 -18.36
C THR A 258 -2.80 -6.61 -17.34
N ALA A 259 -3.85 -7.12 -16.70
CA ALA A 259 -4.59 -6.39 -15.68
C ALA A 259 -3.72 -5.98 -14.49
N GLY A 260 -2.89 -6.89 -13.99
CA GLY A 260 -1.93 -6.65 -12.92
C GLY A 260 -0.94 -5.54 -13.28
N TRP A 261 -0.30 -5.63 -14.44
CA TRP A 261 0.63 -4.61 -14.93
C TRP A 261 -0.03 -3.25 -15.14
N ARG A 262 -1.24 -3.19 -15.71
CA ARG A 262 -1.96 -1.91 -15.83
C ARG A 262 -2.35 -1.33 -14.46
N ALA A 263 -2.70 -2.19 -13.51
CA ALA A 263 -3.08 -1.79 -12.17
C ALA A 263 -1.92 -1.22 -11.36
N THR A 264 -0.70 -1.77 -11.48
CA THR A 264 0.49 -1.23 -10.78
C THR A 264 0.81 0.19 -11.24
N TYR A 265 0.77 0.43 -12.55
CA TYR A 265 1.01 1.76 -13.12
C TYR A 265 -0.09 2.76 -12.73
N ALA A 266 -1.36 2.35 -12.76
CA ALA A 266 -2.45 3.20 -12.31
C ALA A 266 -2.34 3.56 -10.82
N ALA A 267 -1.99 2.58 -9.98
CA ALA A 267 -1.76 2.78 -8.56
C ALA A 267 -0.60 3.76 -8.29
N ALA A 268 0.52 3.61 -9.00
CA ALA A 268 1.66 4.53 -8.90
C ALA A 268 1.33 5.94 -9.39
N ALA A 269 0.61 6.07 -10.51
CA ALA A 269 0.16 7.36 -11.00
C ALA A 269 -0.75 8.07 -9.98
N TYR A 270 -1.60 7.30 -9.28
CA TYR A 270 -2.49 7.84 -8.25
C TYR A 270 -1.74 8.25 -6.98
N SER A 271 -0.65 7.57 -6.62
CA SER A 271 0.15 7.93 -5.45
C SER A 271 0.91 9.25 -5.63
N GLN A 272 1.20 9.62 -6.88
CA GLN A 272 2.03 10.77 -7.25
C GLN A 272 1.25 12.09 -7.43
N THR A 273 -0.07 12.10 -7.25
CA THR A 273 -0.87 13.33 -7.38
C THR A 273 -2.20 13.26 -6.65
N THR A 274 -2.71 14.41 -6.23
CA THR A 274 -4.07 14.56 -5.68
C THR A 274 -5.04 15.18 -6.67
N TYR A 275 -4.55 15.61 -7.84
CA TYR A 275 -5.31 16.25 -8.89
C TYR A 275 -5.83 15.22 -9.91
N PRO A 276 -7.15 15.01 -10.02
CA PRO A 276 -7.72 13.99 -10.91
C PRO A 276 -7.27 14.14 -12.37
N ASP A 277 -7.23 15.35 -12.92
CA ASP A 277 -6.84 15.55 -14.32
C ASP A 277 -5.38 15.20 -14.61
N ILE A 278 -4.48 15.42 -13.64
CA ILE A 278 -3.09 14.99 -13.74
C ILE A 278 -3.02 13.46 -13.67
N PHE A 279 -3.74 12.86 -12.72
CA PHE A 279 -3.83 11.41 -12.60
C PHE A 279 -4.31 10.74 -13.90
N LYS A 280 -5.40 11.24 -14.50
CA LYS A 280 -5.91 10.73 -15.78
C LYS A 280 -4.91 10.88 -16.92
N LYS A 281 -4.16 11.98 -16.97
CA LYS A 281 -3.09 12.16 -17.98
C LYS A 281 -1.97 11.13 -17.81
N TYR A 282 -1.56 10.83 -16.58
CA TYR A 282 -0.55 9.80 -16.30
C TYR A 282 -1.05 8.42 -16.73
N VAL A 283 -2.25 8.03 -16.31
CA VAL A 283 -2.85 6.74 -16.70
C VAL A 283 -2.99 6.65 -18.23
N ALA A 284 -3.48 7.70 -18.89
CA ALA A 284 -3.65 7.72 -20.34
C ALA A 284 -2.31 7.65 -21.10
N ARG A 285 -1.23 8.19 -20.54
CA ARG A 285 0.13 8.02 -21.07
C ARG A 285 0.55 6.55 -20.97
N ASP A 286 0.38 5.95 -19.79
CA ASP A 286 0.85 4.59 -19.52
C ASP A 286 0.05 3.54 -20.31
N GLN A 287 -1.23 3.78 -20.56
CA GLN A 287 -2.07 2.94 -21.45
C GLN A 287 -1.55 2.83 -22.89
N ARG A 288 -0.67 3.73 -23.34
CA ARG A 288 -0.06 3.67 -24.68
C ARG A 288 1.08 2.66 -24.78
N LEU A 289 1.65 2.27 -23.64
CA LEU A 289 2.71 1.26 -23.60
C LEU A 289 2.11 -0.12 -23.88
N SER A 290 2.84 -0.96 -24.59
CA SER A 290 2.59 -2.40 -24.65
C SER A 290 2.93 -3.08 -23.32
N LEU A 291 2.44 -4.31 -23.13
CA LEU A 291 2.77 -5.09 -21.94
C LEU A 291 4.27 -5.39 -21.84
N GLU A 292 4.94 -5.62 -22.97
CA GLU A 292 6.39 -5.87 -23.02
C GLU A 292 7.19 -4.62 -22.64
N GLU A 293 6.79 -3.44 -23.15
CA GLU A 293 7.37 -2.17 -22.72
C GLU A 293 7.19 -1.95 -21.22
N MET A 294 5.99 -2.20 -20.67
CA MET A 294 5.76 -2.10 -19.23
C MET A 294 6.63 -3.02 -18.39
N ARG A 295 6.89 -4.25 -18.89
CA ARG A 295 7.73 -5.26 -18.24
C ARG A 295 9.22 -4.93 -18.30
N SER A 296 9.65 -4.27 -19.37
CA SER A 296 11.06 -3.88 -19.58
C SER A 296 11.43 -2.58 -18.85
N LEU A 297 10.44 -1.75 -18.52
CA LEU A 297 10.65 -0.58 -17.68
C LEU A 297 11.01 -1.02 -16.25
N TRP A 298 11.93 -0.26 -15.64
CA TRP A 298 12.39 -0.50 -14.29
C TRP A 298 11.23 -0.43 -13.28
N GLY A 299 11.34 -1.18 -12.19
CA GLY A 299 10.44 -1.09 -11.04
C GLY A 299 11.04 -1.83 -9.85
N THR A 300 10.40 -1.73 -8.68
CA THR A 300 10.88 -2.35 -7.45
C THR A 300 9.98 -3.51 -7.04
N PHE A 301 10.58 -4.69 -6.86
CA PHE A 301 9.90 -5.86 -6.31
C PHE A 301 10.68 -6.40 -5.10
N LEU A 302 10.07 -6.30 -3.92
CA LEU A 302 10.62 -6.80 -2.66
C LEU A 302 9.47 -7.33 -1.79
N PRO A 303 9.17 -8.64 -1.89
CA PRO A 303 7.99 -9.22 -1.25
C PRO A 303 8.15 -9.21 0.29
N TRP A 304 7.03 -9.18 0.99
CA TRP A 304 6.90 -8.98 2.43
C TRP A 304 7.75 -9.98 3.23
N ASN A 305 7.64 -11.26 2.91
CA ASN A 305 8.37 -12.35 3.55
C ASN A 305 9.90 -12.31 3.32
N ALA A 306 10.36 -11.62 2.28
CA ALA A 306 11.78 -11.46 2.00
C ALA A 306 12.46 -10.40 2.86
N ARG A 307 11.72 -9.40 3.34
CA ARG A 307 12.27 -8.19 3.98
C ARG A 307 12.99 -8.44 5.30
N PRO A 308 12.53 -9.33 6.22
CA PRO A 308 13.23 -9.59 7.47
C PRO A 308 14.64 -10.19 7.26
N SER A 309 14.84 -10.88 6.14
CA SER A 309 16.15 -11.47 5.80
C SER A 309 17.16 -10.43 5.30
N ALA A 310 16.70 -9.26 4.84
CA ALA A 310 17.56 -8.17 4.42
C ALA A 310 18.07 -7.43 5.66
N GLN A 311 19.25 -7.82 6.12
CA GLN A 311 19.89 -7.22 7.29
C GLN A 311 20.24 -5.76 7.01
N ILE A 312 19.64 -4.83 7.75
CA ILE A 312 19.90 -3.39 7.66
C ILE A 312 20.65 -2.98 8.92
N TYR A 313 21.86 -2.43 8.79
CA TYR A 313 22.57 -1.83 9.91
C TYR A 313 22.01 -0.45 10.17
N PHE A 314 21.58 -0.17 11.39
CA PHE A 314 20.99 1.12 11.76
C PHE A 314 22.03 1.99 12.49
N ALA A 315 22.59 2.96 11.77
CA ALA A 315 23.65 3.84 12.25
C ALA A 315 23.02 5.14 12.78
N ALA A 316 23.08 5.38 14.09
CA ALA A 316 22.54 6.58 14.72
C ALA A 316 23.12 6.75 16.13
N PRO A 317 23.10 7.98 16.70
CA PRO A 317 23.37 8.16 18.12
C PRO A 317 22.19 7.62 18.93
N ASP A 318 22.08 6.30 19.07
CA ASP A 318 20.97 5.60 19.73
C ASP A 318 21.19 5.45 21.25
N PHE A 319 21.66 6.53 21.88
CA PHE A 319 22.02 6.55 23.30
C PHE A 319 20.84 6.90 24.19
N ALA A 320 20.88 6.49 25.46
CA ALA A 320 19.77 6.75 26.39
C ALA A 320 19.56 8.24 26.72
N ASN A 321 20.57 9.08 26.52
CA ASN A 321 20.60 10.50 26.93
C ASN A 321 20.42 11.49 25.78
N VAL A 322 20.14 11.03 24.56
CA VAL A 322 19.96 11.88 23.38
C VAL A 322 18.53 11.85 22.88
N ASP A 323 18.18 12.86 22.09
CA ASP A 323 16.89 12.94 21.42
C ASP A 323 16.80 11.86 20.33
N ARG A 324 15.84 10.95 20.53
CA ARG A 324 15.60 9.77 19.69
C ARG A 324 14.35 9.89 18.83
N GLU A 325 13.70 11.05 18.74
CA GLU A 325 12.45 11.21 17.99
C GLU A 325 12.59 10.72 16.53
N ALA A 326 13.58 11.22 15.80
CA ALA A 326 13.85 10.82 14.41
C ALA A 326 14.31 9.35 14.28
N ILE A 327 14.99 8.82 15.31
CA ILE A 327 15.45 7.43 15.36
C ILE A 327 14.24 6.49 15.49
N GLU A 328 13.36 6.77 16.44
CA GLU A 328 12.14 5.98 16.67
C GLU A 328 11.17 6.07 15.49
N GLU A 329 11.06 7.25 14.85
CA GLU A 329 10.26 7.42 13.63
C GLU A 329 10.77 6.51 12.50
N ALA A 330 12.08 6.55 12.22
CA ALA A 330 12.69 5.72 11.17
C ALA A 330 12.59 4.22 11.49
N LEU A 331 12.83 3.81 12.74
CA LEU A 331 12.68 2.42 13.17
C LEU A 331 11.23 1.94 13.05
N LYS A 332 10.27 2.76 13.49
CA LYS A 332 8.83 2.46 13.35
C LYS A 332 8.45 2.24 11.89
N ALA A 333 8.92 3.11 10.99
CA ALA A 333 8.64 3.00 9.56
C ALA A 333 9.28 1.76 8.91
N LEU A 334 10.54 1.45 9.24
CA LEU A 334 11.22 0.24 8.76
C LEU A 334 10.52 -1.03 9.26
N ASN A 335 10.14 -1.07 10.54
CA ASN A 335 9.41 -2.19 11.14
C ASN A 335 8.00 -2.35 10.54
N TYR A 336 7.28 -1.25 10.31
CA TYR A 336 5.99 -1.26 9.63
C TYR A 336 6.08 -1.91 8.25
N HIS A 337 7.19 -1.71 7.54
CA HIS A 337 7.46 -2.33 6.25
C HIS A 337 8.05 -3.75 6.32
N ASN A 338 8.06 -4.37 7.50
CA ASN A 338 8.58 -5.72 7.77
C ASN A 338 10.10 -5.88 7.60
N PHE A 339 10.86 -4.80 7.77
CA PHE A 339 12.31 -4.91 7.95
C PHE A 339 12.65 -5.20 9.41
N SER A 340 13.87 -5.66 9.66
CA SER A 340 14.40 -5.87 11.01
C SER A 340 15.75 -5.18 11.14
N PRO A 341 15.76 -3.85 11.36
CA PRO A 341 17.00 -3.09 11.51
C PRO A 341 17.82 -3.60 12.70
N ARG A 342 19.12 -3.73 12.49
CA ARG A 342 20.11 -4.17 13.47
C ARG A 342 20.68 -2.96 14.18
N ARG A 343 20.54 -2.91 15.50
CA ARG A 343 20.84 -1.73 16.33
C ARG A 343 22.07 -2.01 17.19
N PRO A 344 23.25 -1.45 16.86
CA PRO A 344 24.50 -1.76 17.55
C PRO A 344 24.42 -1.55 19.06
N VAL A 345 23.91 -0.39 19.49
CA VAL A 345 23.78 -0.05 20.92
C VAL A 345 22.89 -1.04 21.67
N VAL A 346 21.82 -1.55 21.03
CA VAL A 346 20.90 -2.51 21.64
C VAL A 346 21.46 -3.93 21.65
N GLU A 347 22.14 -4.33 20.58
CA GLU A 347 22.63 -5.70 20.41
C GLU A 347 23.97 -5.96 21.11
N ASN A 348 24.89 -5.00 21.03
CA ASN A 348 26.24 -5.11 21.56
C ASN A 348 26.43 -4.36 22.88
N GLY A 349 25.48 -3.49 23.23
CA GLY A 349 25.44 -2.71 24.47
C GLY A 349 26.06 -1.32 24.33
N GLU A 350 25.55 -0.37 25.12
CA GLU A 350 26.11 0.97 25.23
C GLU A 350 27.40 0.97 26.07
N LEU A 351 28.50 1.53 25.54
CA LEU A 351 29.76 1.65 26.26
C LEU A 351 29.74 2.82 27.27
N PRO A 352 30.02 2.59 28.56
CA PRO A 352 30.20 3.68 29.53
C PRO A 352 31.37 4.61 29.19
N HIS A 353 31.26 5.88 29.57
CA HIS A 353 32.26 6.94 29.31
C HIS A 353 33.69 6.68 29.81
N ASN A 354 33.90 5.69 30.68
CA ASN A 354 35.22 5.31 31.23
C ASN A 354 35.55 3.83 30.99
N SER A 355 34.99 3.24 29.93
CA SER A 355 35.32 1.88 29.51
C SER A 355 36.81 1.71 29.27
N ASP A 356 37.37 0.57 29.67
CA ASP A 356 38.77 0.25 29.41
C ASP A 356 39.03 -0.05 27.92
N ALA A 357 40.30 -0.06 27.54
CA ALA A 357 40.72 -0.28 26.14
C ALA A 357 40.26 -1.64 25.58
N THR A 358 40.09 -2.66 26.43
CA THR A 358 39.66 -4.00 26.02
C THR A 358 38.18 -3.97 25.68
N ALA A 359 37.36 -3.34 26.51
CA ALA A 359 35.93 -3.16 26.28
C ALA A 359 35.68 -2.33 25.01
N ILE A 360 36.40 -1.21 24.84
CA ILE A 360 36.31 -0.37 23.62
C ILE A 360 36.62 -1.19 22.37
N ARG A 361 37.74 -1.92 22.36
CA ARG A 361 38.14 -2.73 21.21
C ARG A 361 37.13 -3.84 20.92
N THR A 362 36.63 -4.50 21.96
CA THR A 362 35.66 -5.59 21.82
C THR A 362 34.34 -5.09 21.21
N THR A 363 33.80 -3.97 21.67
CA THR A 363 32.57 -3.39 21.10
C THR A 363 32.79 -2.92 19.67
N TYR A 364 33.91 -2.23 19.39
CA TYR A 364 34.27 -1.86 18.02
C TYR A 364 34.30 -3.07 17.08
N GLU A 365 34.98 -4.15 17.47
CA GLU A 365 35.07 -5.36 16.65
C GLU A 365 33.67 -5.96 16.41
N LYS A 366 32.80 -6.01 17.43
CA LYS A 366 31.41 -6.50 17.28
C LYS A 366 30.57 -5.63 16.34
N ASP A 367 30.62 -4.30 16.49
CA ASP A 367 29.85 -3.37 15.67
C ASP A 367 30.34 -3.39 14.21
N TYR A 368 31.65 -3.48 14.01
CA TYR A 368 32.26 -3.58 12.69
C TYR A 368 31.93 -4.91 12.00
N GLU A 369 31.96 -6.04 12.71
CA GLU A 369 31.51 -7.32 12.15
C GLU A 369 30.01 -7.29 11.83
N LEU A 370 29.18 -6.73 12.72
CA LEU A 370 27.74 -6.58 12.48
C LEU A 370 27.47 -5.77 11.20
N LEU A 371 28.13 -4.62 11.05
CA LEU A 371 28.04 -3.76 9.86
C LEU A 371 28.34 -4.55 8.58
N LYS A 372 29.42 -5.34 8.56
CA LYS A 372 29.81 -6.14 7.39
C LYS A 372 28.84 -7.25 7.03
N THR A 373 28.05 -7.75 7.98
CA THR A 373 26.99 -8.74 7.69
C THR A 373 25.73 -8.13 7.07
N CYS A 374 25.59 -6.81 7.12
CA CYS A 374 24.40 -6.12 6.64
C CYS A 374 24.44 -5.87 5.13
N SER A 375 23.26 -5.87 4.51
CA SER A 375 23.06 -5.60 3.09
C SER A 375 22.92 -4.12 2.77
N LEU A 376 22.68 -3.28 3.78
CA LEU A 376 22.47 -1.85 3.65
C LEU A 376 22.74 -1.19 5.02
N VAL A 377 23.19 0.06 5.01
CA VAL A 377 23.22 0.93 6.20
C VAL A 377 22.13 1.99 6.06
N PHE A 378 21.26 2.08 7.06
CA PHE A 378 20.31 3.18 7.20
C PHE A 378 20.84 4.09 8.31
N ALA A 379 21.19 5.32 7.97
CA ALA A 379 21.85 6.26 8.87
C ALA A 379 20.95 7.43 9.25
N VAL A 380 20.95 7.80 10.53
CA VAL A 380 20.27 8.97 11.10
C VAL A 380 21.29 9.82 11.87
N PRO A 381 22.15 10.60 11.18
CA PRO A 381 23.27 11.33 11.78
C PRO A 381 22.85 12.64 12.47
N THR A 382 21.90 12.58 13.40
CA THR A 382 21.46 13.72 14.20
C THR A 382 22.61 14.27 15.05
N GLY A 383 22.71 15.59 15.19
CA GLY A 383 23.77 16.23 15.97
C GLY A 383 25.18 16.08 15.37
N ARG A 384 25.30 15.50 14.16
CA ARG A 384 26.58 15.14 13.52
C ARG A 384 27.43 14.23 14.41
N ASP A 385 26.78 13.24 15.02
CA ASP A 385 27.43 12.25 15.87
C ASP A 385 28.66 11.61 15.18
N PRO A 386 29.88 11.76 15.75
CA PRO A 386 31.09 11.23 15.13
C PRO A 386 31.07 9.71 14.91
N GLY A 387 30.44 8.94 15.80
CA GLY A 387 30.33 7.49 15.67
C GLY A 387 29.56 7.11 14.41
N THR A 388 28.37 7.67 14.26
CA THR A 388 27.51 7.49 13.08
C THR A 388 28.22 7.90 11.79
N LEU A 389 28.97 9.02 11.80
CA LEU A 389 29.75 9.47 10.63
C LEU A 389 30.86 8.48 10.24
N VAL A 390 31.53 7.87 11.23
CA VAL A 390 32.54 6.83 11.00
C VAL A 390 31.90 5.57 10.44
N GLU A 391 30.76 5.12 10.97
CA GLU A 391 30.01 3.96 10.48
C GLU A 391 29.59 4.15 9.01
N ILE A 392 29.09 5.34 8.65
CA ILE A 392 28.79 5.72 7.27
C ILE A 392 30.04 5.59 6.39
N GLY A 393 31.18 6.16 6.83
CA GLY A 393 32.43 6.10 6.08
C GLY A 393 32.94 4.68 5.86
N LEU A 394 32.87 3.83 6.90
CA LEU A 394 33.26 2.42 6.83
C LEU A 394 32.36 1.63 5.87
N ALA A 395 31.05 1.91 5.87
CA ALA A 395 30.11 1.28 4.97
C ALA A 395 30.37 1.65 3.51
N ILE A 396 30.61 2.93 3.22
CA ILE A 396 30.96 3.43 1.88
C ILE A 396 32.23 2.73 1.38
N GLU A 397 33.28 2.68 2.19
CA GLU A 397 34.54 2.01 1.84
C GLU A 397 34.34 0.51 1.58
N ALA A 398 33.50 -0.15 2.39
CA ALA A 398 33.12 -1.55 2.21
C ALA A 398 32.14 -1.80 1.04
N ARG A 399 31.75 -0.76 0.29
CA ARG A 399 30.74 -0.80 -0.78
C ARG A 399 29.37 -1.34 -0.32
N ILE A 400 29.03 -1.06 0.94
CA ILE A 400 27.70 -1.29 1.49
C ILE A 400 26.90 0.00 1.22
N PRO A 401 25.73 -0.09 0.57
CA PRO A 401 24.95 1.08 0.22
C PRO A 401 24.46 1.76 1.49
N VAL A 402 24.51 3.09 1.50
CA VAL A 402 24.13 3.92 2.63
C VAL A 402 22.93 4.77 2.23
N VAL A 403 21.85 4.69 3.00
CA VAL A 403 20.71 5.59 2.95
C VAL A 403 20.79 6.51 4.17
N THR A 404 20.98 7.80 3.96
CA THR A 404 21.09 8.79 5.02
C THR A 404 19.81 9.60 5.13
N TYR A 405 19.14 9.53 6.29
CA TYR A 405 18.01 10.35 6.69
C TYR A 405 18.49 11.48 7.61
N ASP A 406 18.56 12.70 7.08
CA ASP A 406 18.96 13.90 7.82
C ASP A 406 17.76 14.86 7.99
N PRO A 407 16.84 14.58 8.92
CA PRO A 407 15.59 15.32 9.06
C PRO A 407 15.78 16.81 9.34
N ARG A 408 16.92 17.19 9.94
CA ARG A 408 17.23 18.56 10.35
C ARG A 408 18.16 19.28 9.37
N ASN A 409 18.58 18.63 8.28
CA ASN A 409 19.57 19.14 7.33
C ASN A 409 20.83 19.67 8.03
N GLU A 410 21.28 18.98 9.07
CA GLU A 410 22.42 19.41 9.89
C GLU A 410 23.77 19.03 9.27
N ASN A 411 23.77 18.03 8.36
CA ASN A 411 24.99 17.50 7.76
C ASN A 411 25.33 18.24 6.48
N ASN A 412 26.53 18.84 6.46
CA ASN A 412 27.15 19.43 5.28
C ASN A 412 28.45 18.70 4.88
N ASN A 413 28.66 17.49 5.43
CA ASN A 413 29.84 16.69 5.16
C ASN A 413 29.76 16.10 3.74
N THR A 414 30.76 16.43 2.91
CA THR A 414 30.80 16.00 1.51
C THR A 414 30.85 14.49 1.34
N MET A 415 31.50 13.77 2.26
CA MET A 415 31.60 12.31 2.21
C MET A 415 30.25 11.65 2.53
N VAL A 416 29.46 12.23 3.44
CA VAL A 416 28.11 11.74 3.74
C VAL A 416 27.18 12.04 2.58
N ILE A 417 27.12 13.30 2.12
CA ILE A 417 26.18 13.73 1.08
C ILE A 417 26.48 13.03 -0.24
N ALA A 418 27.73 13.03 -0.70
CA ALA A 418 28.10 12.49 -2.00
C ALA A 418 28.40 10.98 -1.96
N GLY A 419 28.77 10.43 -0.80
CA GLY A 419 29.08 9.01 -0.65
C GLY A 419 27.86 8.15 -0.34
N SER A 420 26.78 8.72 0.20
CA SER A 420 25.53 7.98 0.39
C SER A 420 24.93 7.59 -0.96
N SER A 421 24.34 6.39 -1.03
CA SER A 421 23.52 5.98 -2.17
C SER A 421 22.26 6.84 -2.29
N LEU A 422 21.71 7.30 -1.16
CA LEU A 422 20.73 8.38 -1.08
C LEU A 422 21.00 9.23 0.17
N TYR A 423 20.98 10.54 0.01
CA TYR A 423 20.89 11.51 1.11
C TYR A 423 19.59 12.30 0.98
N SER A 424 18.77 12.34 2.03
CA SER A 424 17.52 13.09 2.05
C SER A 424 17.13 13.51 3.46
N ASN A 425 16.36 14.59 3.56
CA ASN A 425 15.70 15.00 4.79
C ASN A 425 14.26 14.48 4.91
N THR A 426 13.80 13.65 3.98
CA THR A 426 12.45 13.07 4.00
C THR A 426 12.51 11.57 4.16
N LEU A 427 11.79 11.03 5.14
CA LEU A 427 11.74 9.59 5.39
C LEU A 427 11.13 8.81 4.21
N ASP A 428 10.15 9.36 3.48
CA ASP A 428 9.56 8.71 2.28
C ASP A 428 10.63 8.38 1.22
N ALA A 429 11.49 9.35 0.89
CA ALA A 429 12.57 9.13 -0.06
C ALA A 429 13.57 8.08 0.45
N CYS A 430 13.92 8.15 1.74
CA CYS A 430 14.81 7.16 2.36
C CYS A 430 14.23 5.75 2.32
N LEU A 431 12.93 5.57 2.62
CA LEU A 431 12.26 4.29 2.51
C LEU A 431 12.24 3.79 1.07
N ASN A 432 11.90 4.64 0.09
CA ASN A 432 11.93 4.25 -1.33
C ASN A 432 13.33 3.74 -1.71
N ALA A 433 14.40 4.45 -1.36
CA ALA A 433 15.76 3.98 -1.63
C ALA A 433 16.10 2.64 -0.95
N VAL A 434 15.63 2.39 0.28
CA VAL A 434 15.79 1.07 0.93
C VAL A 434 15.17 -0.02 0.07
N PHE A 435 13.93 0.18 -0.40
CA PHE A 435 13.24 -0.78 -1.27
C PHE A 435 13.98 -0.98 -2.60
N GLU A 436 14.40 0.10 -3.26
CA GLU A 436 15.11 0.06 -4.55
C GLU A 436 16.46 -0.69 -4.44
N LEU A 437 17.27 -0.33 -3.45
CA LEU A 437 18.61 -0.90 -3.26
C LEU A 437 18.56 -2.38 -2.86
N LEU A 438 17.61 -2.77 -2.00
CA LEU A 438 17.46 -4.15 -1.57
C LEU A 438 16.74 -5.02 -2.61
N GLY A 439 15.84 -4.44 -3.41
CA GLY A 439 15.18 -5.10 -4.53
C GLY A 439 16.16 -5.47 -5.64
N GLN A 440 16.97 -4.51 -6.11
CA GLN A 440 17.95 -4.72 -7.20
C GLN A 440 19.03 -5.76 -6.87
N ARG A 441 19.45 -5.86 -5.60
CA ARG A 441 20.48 -6.81 -5.16
C ARG A 441 20.04 -8.28 -5.24
N ARG A 442 18.72 -8.54 -5.33
CA ARG A 442 18.18 -9.90 -5.45
C ARG A 442 18.06 -10.39 -6.90
N GLU A 443 18.02 -9.49 -7.87
CA GLU A 443 17.98 -9.88 -9.30
C GLU A 443 19.37 -10.24 -9.85
N ASN A 444 20.44 -9.79 -9.18
CA ASN A 444 21.83 -10.02 -9.56
C ASN A 444 22.52 -11.18 -8.80
N LYS A 445 21.76 -11.97 -8.02
CA LYS A 445 22.19 -13.23 -7.40
C LYS A 445 21.41 -14.37 -8.01
#